data_AF-A0A1Q7S9Y4-F1
#
_entry.id   AF-A0A1Q7S9Y4-F1
#
_cell.length_a   1.000
_cell.length_b   1.000
_cell.length_c   1.000
_cell.angle_alpha   90.00
_cell.angle_beta   90.00
_cell.angle_gamma   90.00
#
_symmetry.space_group_name_H-M   'P 1'
#
loop_
_entity.id
_entity.type
_entity.pdbx_description
1 polymer ?
#
loop_
_entity_poly.entity_id
_entity_poly.type
_entity_poly.pdbx_seq_one_letter_code
_entity_poly.pdbx_strand_id
1 'polypeptide(L)'
;MAGAYLDAWAHRHLARLETFFTPWHAILYSGIFAILIFLGTRALRNQARGHRLDQALPAGYNLSLIGAALFGVAGVIDMIWHLRFGIEVNLAALISPPHLLLMLAGTLIVAGPLRAAWRRPVSKAPWTAVISASLLLSMLTFFNQFDEPLVNPYAATASATPATIADLQQLGILGIMVQTALLTGIILYLLSRFALPFGSITLLVGLNGALLGSLEQNFDLIPVAIIGGLLADLVMVWLRPGPQRVVALRVGAFLGPVGVSALYLLFLALTRGIDWPITLWLGAIAVSGAIGVLLSYLTVHPPLPALDVAG
;
A
#
# COMPACT_ATOMS: atom_id res chain seq x y z
N MET A 1 -2.45 -2.22 11.62
CA MET A 1 -2.53 -1.04 10.72
C MET A 1 -3.18 0.13 11.42
N ALA A 2 -4.43 0.05 11.89
CA ALA A 2 -5.06 1.17 12.62
C ALA A 2 -4.20 1.75 13.77
N GLY A 3 -3.62 0.89 14.63
CA GLY A 3 -2.71 1.36 15.69
C GLY A 3 -1.44 2.07 15.18
N ALA A 4 -0.89 1.65 14.02
CA ALA A 4 0.29 2.30 13.44
C ALA A 4 -0.05 3.68 12.86
N TYR A 5 -1.21 3.80 12.21
CA TYR A 5 -1.71 5.08 11.70
C TYR A 5 -2.09 6.04 12.82
N LEU A 6 -2.65 5.53 13.93
CA LEU A 6 -2.93 6.33 15.12
C LEU A 6 -1.66 6.87 15.77
N ASP A 7 -0.63 6.02 15.85
CA ASP A 7 0.68 6.40 16.38
C ASP A 7 1.37 7.45 15.49
N ALA A 8 1.39 7.24 14.17
CA ALA A 8 1.90 8.24 13.22
C ALA A 8 1.11 9.55 13.25
N TRP A 9 -0.23 9.50 13.35
CA TRP A 9 -1.06 10.69 13.51
C TRP A 9 -0.63 11.50 14.73
N ALA A 10 -0.36 10.84 15.86
CA ALA A 10 0.05 11.50 17.07
C ALA A 10 1.45 12.12 16.98
N HIS A 11 2.40 11.46 16.32
CA HIS A 11 3.71 12.04 16.03
C HIS A 11 3.62 13.33 15.21
N ARG A 12 2.57 13.51 14.40
CA ARG A 12 2.34 14.71 13.59
C ARG A 12 1.58 15.82 14.32
N HIS A 13 0.69 15.46 15.25
CA HIS A 13 -0.26 16.43 15.85
C HIS A 13 0.01 16.76 17.32
N LEU A 14 0.67 15.87 18.05
CA LEU A 14 0.93 16.08 19.47
C LEU A 14 2.34 16.63 19.67
N ALA A 15 2.45 17.73 20.42
CA ALA A 15 3.73 18.31 20.76
C ALA A 15 4.54 17.33 21.62
N ARG A 16 5.71 16.92 21.10
CA ARG A 16 6.75 16.13 21.78
C ARG A 16 6.23 14.89 22.52
N LEU A 17 6.20 13.77 21.82
CA LEU A 17 6.25 12.46 22.47
C LEU A 17 7.70 12.28 22.99
N GLU A 18 7.96 12.66 24.24
CA GLU A 18 9.32 12.63 24.81
C GLU A 18 9.76 11.23 25.29
N THR A 19 8.88 10.23 25.17
CA THR A 19 9.14 8.86 25.61
C THR A 19 8.65 7.84 24.58
N PHE A 20 9.26 6.66 24.60
CA PHE A 20 8.81 5.51 23.80
C PHE A 20 7.46 4.95 24.29
N PHE A 21 7.22 4.97 25.60
CA PHE A 21 5.99 4.40 26.17
C PHE A 21 4.84 5.38 26.09
N THR A 22 4.12 5.35 24.97
CA THR A 22 2.93 6.16 24.73
C THR A 22 1.68 5.28 24.67
N PRO A 23 0.47 5.82 24.94
CA PRO A 23 -0.77 5.09 24.74
C PRO A 23 -0.94 4.58 23.29
N TRP A 24 -0.34 5.25 22.30
CA TRP A 24 -0.48 4.90 20.89
C TRP A 24 0.43 3.74 20.48
N HIS A 25 1.66 3.71 20.98
CA HIS A 25 2.50 2.53 20.97
C HIS A 25 1.80 1.35 21.65
N ALA A 26 1.14 1.56 22.79
CA ALA A 26 0.40 0.48 23.45
C ALA A 26 -0.72 -0.11 22.55
N ILE A 27 -1.47 0.73 21.84
CA ILE A 27 -2.47 0.28 20.86
C ILE A 27 -1.81 -0.48 19.70
N LEU A 28 -0.73 0.05 19.12
CA LEU A 28 0.03 -0.61 18.06
C LEU A 28 0.52 -2.01 18.49
N TYR A 29 1.26 -2.09 19.58
CA TYR A 29 1.86 -3.33 20.07
C TYR A 29 0.84 -4.33 20.58
N SER A 30 -0.29 -3.89 21.15
CA SER A 30 -1.37 -4.81 21.56
C SER A 30 -1.95 -5.58 20.38
N GLY A 31 -2.13 -4.92 19.22
CA GLY A 31 -2.59 -5.57 18.00
C GLY A 31 -1.60 -6.62 17.47
N ILE A 32 -0.31 -6.29 17.48
CA ILE A 32 0.74 -7.23 17.07
C ILE A 32 0.84 -8.41 18.04
N PHE A 33 0.76 -8.15 19.35
CA PHE A 33 0.80 -9.18 20.37
C PHE A 33 -0.39 -10.13 20.28
N ALA A 34 -1.59 -9.62 19.98
CA ALA A 34 -2.77 -10.45 19.72
C ALA A 34 -2.56 -11.39 18.52
N ILE A 35 -1.96 -10.90 17.44
CA ILE A 35 -1.60 -11.72 16.26
C ILE A 35 -0.57 -12.80 16.63
N LEU A 36 0.46 -12.42 17.38
CA LEU A 36 1.51 -13.35 17.83
C LEU A 36 0.94 -14.45 18.72
N ILE A 37 0.11 -14.10 19.72
CA ILE A 37 -0.56 -15.08 20.58
C ILE A 37 -1.43 -16.01 19.75
N PHE A 38 -2.23 -15.46 18.83
CA PHE A 38 -3.14 -16.27 18.03
C PHE A 38 -2.37 -17.28 17.16
N LEU A 39 -1.39 -16.82 16.38
CA LEU A 39 -0.60 -17.69 15.51
C LEU A 39 0.28 -18.66 16.31
N GLY A 40 0.93 -18.18 17.36
CA GLY A 40 1.77 -18.99 18.25
C GLY A 40 0.98 -20.08 18.95
N THR A 41 -0.17 -19.75 19.55
CA THR A 41 -1.04 -20.73 20.21
C THR A 41 -1.55 -21.79 19.23
N ARG A 42 -1.92 -21.39 18.00
CA ARG A 42 -2.35 -22.34 16.97
C ARG A 42 -1.21 -23.25 16.52
N ALA A 43 -0.02 -22.70 16.31
CA ALA A 43 1.17 -23.46 15.96
C ALA A 43 1.53 -24.48 17.05
N LEU A 44 1.59 -24.05 18.32
CA LEU A 44 1.89 -24.92 19.46
C LEU A 44 0.85 -26.04 19.63
N ARG A 45 -0.44 -25.71 19.53
CA ARG A 45 -1.52 -26.71 19.62
C ARG A 45 -1.46 -27.74 18.49
N ASN A 46 -1.09 -27.31 17.28
CA ASN A 46 -0.95 -28.24 16.16
C ASN A 46 0.31 -29.10 16.29
N GLN A 47 1.42 -28.54 16.79
CA GLN A 47 2.60 -29.35 17.12
C GLN A 47 2.32 -30.38 18.21
N ALA A 48 1.57 -30.01 19.25
CA ALA A 48 1.15 -30.95 20.30
C ALA A 48 0.25 -32.09 19.77
N ARG A 49 -0.35 -31.93 18.59
CA ARG A 49 -1.12 -32.96 17.86
C ARG A 49 -0.26 -33.75 16.86
N GLY A 50 1.05 -33.55 16.85
CA GLY A 50 1.99 -34.28 15.98
C GLY A 50 2.27 -33.63 14.62
N HIS A 51 1.77 -32.42 14.35
CA HIS A 51 2.16 -31.70 13.13
C HIS A 51 3.61 -31.23 13.23
N ARG A 52 4.36 -31.34 12.14
CA ARG A 52 5.70 -30.76 12.03
C ARG A 52 5.63 -29.23 12.11
N LEU A 53 6.69 -28.58 12.60
CA LEU A 53 6.75 -27.11 12.73
C LEU A 53 6.42 -26.37 11.42
N ASP A 54 6.90 -26.86 10.27
CA ASP A 54 6.65 -26.28 8.95
C ASP A 54 5.19 -26.43 8.48
N GLN A 55 4.43 -27.31 9.13
CA GLN A 55 3.02 -27.61 8.86
C GLN A 55 2.10 -27.20 10.02
N ALA A 56 2.66 -26.58 11.06
CA ALA A 56 1.92 -26.21 12.27
C ALA A 56 0.87 -25.12 12.01
N LEU A 57 0.99 -24.38 10.91
CA LEU A 57 -0.01 -23.41 10.44
C LEU A 57 -0.39 -23.70 8.98
N PRO A 58 -1.57 -23.22 8.52
CA PRO A 58 -1.92 -23.31 7.12
C PRO A 58 -0.85 -22.67 6.23
N ALA A 59 -0.58 -23.29 5.09
CA ALA A 59 0.44 -22.81 4.15
C ALA A 59 0.24 -21.32 3.82
N GLY A 60 1.31 -20.52 3.98
CA GLY A 60 1.30 -19.06 3.82
C GLY A 60 1.37 -18.26 5.13
N TYR A 61 0.96 -18.84 6.26
CA TYR A 61 0.97 -18.17 7.57
C TYR A 61 2.27 -18.32 8.36
N ASN A 62 3.17 -19.25 8.01
CA ASN A 62 4.47 -19.40 8.69
C ASN A 62 5.27 -18.10 8.67
N LEU A 63 5.29 -17.40 7.52
CA LEU A 63 5.93 -16.09 7.41
C LEU A 63 5.24 -15.01 8.25
N SER A 64 3.92 -15.10 8.46
CA SER A 64 3.22 -14.16 9.35
C SER A 64 3.57 -14.39 10.81
N LEU A 65 3.79 -15.65 11.24
CA LEU A 65 4.28 -15.96 12.58
C LEU A 65 5.71 -15.45 12.78
N ILE A 66 6.59 -15.69 11.81
CA ILE A 66 7.96 -15.13 11.81
C ILE A 66 7.92 -13.60 11.85
N GLY A 67 7.08 -12.98 11.02
CA GLY A 67 6.87 -11.54 11.00
C GLY A 67 6.39 -11.00 12.36
N ALA A 68 5.44 -11.67 13.01
CA ALA A 68 4.94 -11.26 14.33
C ALA A 68 6.01 -11.34 15.43
N ALA A 69 6.81 -12.40 15.44
CA ALA A 69 7.95 -12.52 16.35
C ALA A 69 9.03 -11.47 16.07
N LEU A 70 9.36 -11.29 14.78
CA LEU A 70 10.33 -10.29 14.33
C LEU A 70 9.88 -8.87 14.68
N PHE A 71 8.59 -8.56 14.58
CA PHE A 71 8.05 -7.25 14.95
C PHE A 71 8.26 -6.98 16.44
N GLY A 72 8.07 -7.98 17.31
CA GLY A 72 8.36 -7.86 18.74
C GLY A 72 9.84 -7.57 19.01
N VAL A 73 10.74 -8.28 18.34
CA VAL A 73 12.20 -8.04 18.43
C VAL A 73 12.56 -6.66 17.90
N ALA A 74 12.01 -6.28 16.75
CA ALA A 74 12.23 -4.98 16.12
C ALA A 74 11.75 -3.84 17.02
N GLY A 75 10.63 -4.00 17.73
CA GLY A 75 10.16 -2.99 18.68
C GLY A 75 11.08 -2.81 19.90
N VAL A 76 11.74 -3.88 20.36
CA VAL A 76 12.77 -3.75 21.40
C VAL A 76 14.02 -3.04 20.86
N ILE A 77 14.42 -3.36 19.62
CA ILE A 77 15.52 -2.67 18.93
C ILE A 77 15.20 -1.18 18.77
N ASP A 78 13.97 -0.86 18.37
CA ASP A 78 13.46 0.50 18.19
C ASP A 78 13.45 1.28 19.51
N MET A 79 12.98 0.67 20.60
CA MET A 79 13.09 1.24 21.95
C MET A 79 14.54 1.56 22.32
N ILE A 80 15.46 0.60 22.13
CA ILE A 80 16.89 0.80 22.43
C ILE A 80 17.46 1.93 21.55
N TRP A 81 17.05 1.98 20.28
CA TRP A 81 17.46 3.00 19.34
C TRP A 81 17.06 4.40 19.82
N HIS A 82 15.80 4.59 20.19
CA HIS A 82 15.32 5.87 20.73
C HIS A 82 16.02 6.27 22.03
N LEU A 83 16.35 5.31 22.90
CA LEU A 83 17.10 5.58 24.13
C LEU A 83 18.55 6.01 23.88
N ARG A 84 19.13 5.65 22.73
CA ARG A 84 20.54 5.92 22.40
C ARG A 84 20.72 7.12 21.49
N PHE A 85 19.83 7.31 20.53
CA PHE A 85 19.94 8.31 19.48
C PHE A 85 18.87 9.41 19.55
N GLY A 86 17.92 9.29 20.49
CA GLY A 86 16.76 10.17 20.59
C GLY A 86 15.63 9.74 19.66
N ILE A 87 14.52 10.46 19.73
CA ILE A 87 13.33 10.20 18.91
C ILE A 87 13.48 10.94 17.58
N GLU A 88 13.46 10.19 16.47
CA GLU A 88 13.58 10.75 15.13
C GLU A 88 12.41 11.67 14.78
N VAL A 89 12.70 12.66 13.92
CA VAL A 89 11.71 13.62 13.41
C VAL A 89 11.68 13.59 11.88
N ASN A 90 10.54 13.98 11.31
CA ASN A 90 10.32 14.05 9.86
C ASN A 90 10.63 12.71 9.15
N LEU A 91 11.32 12.75 8.02
CA LEU A 91 11.67 11.58 7.22
C LEU A 91 12.41 10.49 8.01
N ALA A 92 13.29 10.87 8.93
CA ALA A 92 14.09 9.92 9.70
C ALA A 92 13.20 8.97 10.54
N ALA A 93 12.03 9.44 10.99
CA ALA A 93 11.07 8.62 11.73
C ALA A 93 10.43 7.51 10.87
N LEU A 94 10.51 7.59 9.54
CA LEU A 94 9.98 6.55 8.64
C LEU A 94 11.06 5.57 8.19
N ILE A 95 12.27 6.07 7.91
CA ILE A 95 13.31 5.29 7.24
C ILE A 95 14.44 4.82 8.15
N SER A 96 14.37 5.05 9.46
CA SER A 96 15.43 4.58 10.35
C SER A 96 15.52 3.04 10.38
N PRO A 97 16.70 2.47 10.68
CA PRO A 97 16.90 1.02 10.58
C PRO A 97 15.88 0.16 11.36
N PRO A 98 15.46 0.51 12.59
CA PRO A 98 14.41 -0.22 13.29
C PRO A 98 13.04 -0.14 12.59
N HIS A 99 12.68 1.04 12.07
CA HIS A 99 11.44 1.25 11.32
C HIS A 99 11.38 0.43 10.03
N LEU A 100 12.49 0.29 9.30
CA LEU A 100 12.57 -0.60 8.14
C LEU A 100 12.42 -2.08 8.52
N LEU A 101 12.92 -2.48 9.69
CA LEU A 101 12.71 -3.83 10.21
C LEU A 101 11.24 -4.07 10.61
N LEU A 102 10.60 -3.07 11.22
CA LEU A 102 9.17 -3.08 11.53
C LEU A 102 8.32 -3.13 10.25
N MET A 103 8.70 -2.39 9.20
CA MET A 103 8.08 -2.44 7.88
C MET A 103 8.15 -3.85 7.29
N LEU A 104 9.34 -4.46 7.28
CA LEU A 104 9.53 -5.82 6.79
C LEU A 104 8.66 -6.81 7.59
N ALA A 105 8.75 -6.77 8.92
CA ALA A 105 8.01 -7.64 9.81
C ALA A 105 6.49 -7.51 9.61
N GLY A 106 5.98 -6.28 9.56
CA GLY A 106 4.56 -6.03 9.35
C GLY A 106 4.09 -6.41 7.95
N THR A 107 4.93 -6.24 6.91
CA THR A 107 4.66 -6.75 5.55
C THR A 107 4.49 -8.26 5.54
N LEU A 108 5.38 -8.99 6.23
CA LEU A 108 5.27 -10.44 6.38
C LEU A 108 3.96 -10.83 7.08
N ILE A 109 3.53 -10.08 8.09
CA ILE A 109 2.26 -10.29 8.79
C ILE A 109 1.07 -10.09 7.84
N VAL A 110 0.92 -8.88 7.27
CA VAL A 110 -0.30 -8.48 6.53
C VAL A 110 -0.50 -9.25 5.23
N ALA A 111 0.58 -9.70 4.58
CA ALA A 111 0.50 -10.49 3.35
C ALA A 111 0.15 -11.98 3.60
N GLY A 112 -0.03 -12.42 4.85
CA GLY A 112 -0.36 -13.81 5.22
C GLY A 112 -1.58 -14.39 4.52
N PRO A 113 -2.77 -13.77 4.66
CA PRO A 113 -3.97 -14.28 4.01
C PRO A 113 -3.87 -14.28 2.48
N LEU A 114 -3.22 -13.28 1.87
CA LEU A 114 -2.96 -13.25 0.43
C LEU A 114 -2.07 -14.42 -0.02
N ARG A 115 -0.94 -14.66 0.66
CA ARG A 115 -0.07 -15.82 0.39
C ARG A 115 -0.79 -17.15 0.57
N ALA A 116 -1.67 -17.25 1.57
CA ALA A 116 -2.45 -18.46 1.83
C ALA A 116 -3.51 -18.68 0.72
N ALA A 117 -4.18 -17.62 0.27
CA ALA A 117 -5.14 -17.70 -0.82
C ALA A 117 -4.48 -18.10 -2.15
N TRP A 118 -3.27 -17.61 -2.40
CA TRP A 118 -2.50 -17.93 -3.62
C TRP A 118 -2.30 -19.43 -3.83
N ARG A 119 -2.11 -20.16 -2.72
CA ARG A 119 -1.85 -21.60 -2.69
C ARG A 119 -3.11 -22.46 -2.76
N ARG A 120 -4.31 -21.88 -2.69
CA ARG A 120 -5.58 -22.61 -2.73
C ARG A 120 -6.07 -22.75 -4.18
N PRO A 121 -6.81 -23.81 -4.53
CA PRO A 121 -7.39 -23.99 -5.86
C PRO A 121 -8.66 -23.14 -6.06
N VAL A 122 -8.55 -21.83 -5.81
CA VAL A 122 -9.65 -20.86 -6.01
C VAL A 122 -9.31 -19.93 -7.16
N SER A 123 -10.30 -19.64 -8.02
CA SER A 123 -10.15 -18.71 -9.16
C SER A 123 -10.59 -17.29 -8.82
N LYS A 124 -11.60 -17.13 -7.95
CA LYS A 124 -12.03 -15.82 -7.44
C LYS A 124 -11.23 -15.46 -6.19
N ALA A 125 -10.83 -14.19 -6.06
CA ALA A 125 -10.14 -13.71 -4.88
C ALA A 125 -11.07 -13.80 -3.66
N PRO A 126 -10.70 -14.55 -2.59
CA PRO A 126 -11.45 -14.48 -1.34
C PRO A 126 -11.28 -13.11 -0.69
N TRP A 127 -12.30 -12.60 0.00
CA TRP A 127 -12.25 -11.29 0.65
C TRP A 127 -11.08 -11.14 1.63
N THR A 128 -10.64 -12.23 2.27
CA THR A 128 -9.45 -12.21 3.12
C THR A 128 -8.16 -11.87 2.36
N ALA A 129 -8.04 -12.28 1.09
CA ALA A 129 -6.93 -11.91 0.22
C ALA A 129 -7.02 -10.46 -0.23
N VAL A 130 -8.23 -9.97 -0.54
CA VAL A 130 -8.46 -8.56 -0.91
C VAL A 130 -8.11 -7.65 0.27
N ILE A 131 -8.62 -7.93 1.47
CA ILE A 131 -8.29 -7.18 2.69
C ILE A 131 -6.78 -7.24 2.96
N SER A 132 -6.15 -8.41 2.81
CA SER A 132 -4.70 -8.57 2.98
C SER A 132 -3.91 -7.73 1.97
N ALA A 133 -4.36 -7.64 0.72
CA ALA A 133 -3.77 -6.75 -0.28
C ALA A 133 -4.01 -5.27 0.03
N SER A 134 -5.18 -4.88 0.56
CA SER A 134 -5.45 -3.51 1.05
C SER A 134 -4.54 -3.11 2.19
N LEU A 135 -4.32 -4.02 3.15
CA LEU A 135 -3.39 -3.78 4.25
C LEU A 135 -1.93 -3.78 3.79
N LEU A 136 -1.58 -4.56 2.76
CA LEU A 136 -0.27 -4.51 2.14
C LEU A 136 -0.04 -3.17 1.42
N LEU A 137 -1.00 -2.70 0.63
CA LEU A 137 -0.95 -1.35 0.03
C LEU A 137 -0.78 -0.30 1.12
N SER A 138 -1.62 -0.34 2.16
CA SER A 138 -1.57 0.59 3.29
C SER A 138 -0.26 0.55 4.06
N MET A 139 0.45 -0.59 4.05
CA MET A 139 1.77 -0.72 4.66
C MET A 139 2.83 -0.01 3.81
N LEU A 140 2.81 -0.24 2.49
CA LEU A 140 3.78 0.38 1.58
C LEU A 140 3.60 1.90 1.52
N THR A 141 2.36 2.37 1.43
CA THR A 141 2.03 3.80 1.41
C THR A 141 2.27 4.49 2.75
N PHE A 142 2.16 3.79 3.87
CA PHE A 142 2.50 4.34 5.19
C PHE A 142 3.98 4.72 5.26
N PHE A 143 4.88 3.85 4.79
CA PHE A 143 6.32 4.16 4.79
C PHE A 143 6.72 5.12 3.66
N ASN A 144 5.89 5.23 2.62
CA ASN A 144 6.01 6.20 1.53
C ASN A 144 5.17 7.48 1.75
N GLN A 145 4.71 7.75 2.99
CA GLN A 145 3.73 8.82 3.23
C GLN A 145 4.28 10.25 3.03
N PHE A 146 5.58 10.41 2.82
CA PHE A 146 6.23 11.71 2.69
C PHE A 146 5.99 12.36 1.33
N ASP A 147 5.75 11.59 0.27
CA ASP A 147 5.37 12.09 -1.06
C ASP A 147 3.96 11.64 -1.49
N GLU A 148 3.21 11.00 -0.59
CA GLU A 148 1.87 10.49 -0.88
C GLU A 148 0.84 11.62 -1.13
N PRO A 149 0.16 11.66 -2.29
CA PRO A 149 -0.75 12.75 -2.67
C PRO A 149 -1.98 12.96 -1.75
N LEU A 150 -2.41 11.92 -1.04
CA LEU A 150 -3.50 12.01 -0.06
C LEU A 150 -3.07 12.53 1.31
N VAL A 151 -1.76 12.56 1.58
CA VAL A 151 -1.18 13.10 2.81
C VAL A 151 -0.65 14.51 2.55
N ASN A 152 0.17 14.67 1.51
CA ASN A 152 0.80 15.94 1.14
C ASN A 152 0.30 16.37 -0.26
N PRO A 153 -0.74 17.21 -0.36
CA PRO A 153 -1.31 17.64 -1.64
C PRO A 153 -0.43 18.74 -2.27
N TYR A 154 0.78 18.37 -2.69
CA TYR A 154 1.78 19.31 -3.22
C TYR A 154 1.30 20.09 -4.45
N ALA A 155 0.37 19.52 -5.24
CA ALA A 155 -0.26 20.25 -6.34
C ALA A 155 -1.06 21.47 -5.88
N ALA A 156 -1.67 21.41 -4.70
CA ALA A 156 -2.46 22.50 -4.11
C ALA A 156 -1.67 23.34 -3.08
N THR A 157 -0.34 23.15 -3.01
CA THR A 157 0.50 23.84 -2.02
C THR A 157 1.21 25.04 -2.66
N ALA A 158 0.83 26.25 -2.24
CA ALA A 158 1.41 27.49 -2.73
C ALA A 158 2.74 27.84 -2.08
N SER A 159 3.65 28.38 -2.86
CA SER A 159 4.89 29.00 -2.38
C SER A 159 5.28 30.18 -3.26
N ALA A 160 5.88 31.21 -2.67
CA ALA A 160 6.41 32.36 -3.38
C ALA A 160 7.89 32.20 -3.78
N THR A 161 8.58 31.19 -3.24
CA THR A 161 10.01 30.99 -3.44
C THR A 161 10.25 30.04 -4.63
N PRO A 162 10.95 30.46 -5.71
CA PRO A 162 11.14 29.63 -6.90
C PRO A 162 11.74 28.25 -6.64
N ALA A 163 12.73 28.16 -5.75
CA ALA A 163 13.35 26.88 -5.38
C ALA A 163 12.34 25.92 -4.72
N THR A 164 11.54 26.44 -3.78
CA THR A 164 10.50 25.65 -3.10
C THR A 164 9.40 25.20 -4.07
N ILE A 165 9.02 26.05 -5.05
CA ILE A 165 8.05 25.65 -6.08
C ILE A 165 8.58 24.44 -6.86
N ALA A 166 9.86 24.46 -7.25
CA ALA A 166 10.47 23.35 -7.97
C ALA A 166 10.46 22.06 -7.15
N ASP A 167 10.83 22.13 -5.86
CA ASP A 167 10.83 20.97 -4.96
C ASP A 167 9.42 20.38 -4.77
N LEU A 168 8.40 21.23 -4.57
CA LEU A 168 7.00 20.81 -4.44
C LEU A 168 6.48 20.14 -5.72
N GLN A 169 6.82 20.69 -6.89
CA GLN A 169 6.48 20.08 -8.18
C GLN A 169 7.14 18.72 -8.35
N GLN A 170 8.43 18.59 -8.02
CA GLN A 170 9.14 17.32 -8.10
C GLN A 170 8.53 16.27 -7.16
N LEU A 171 8.31 16.63 -5.89
CA LEU A 171 7.72 15.72 -4.90
C LEU A 171 6.29 15.31 -5.27
N GLY A 172 5.45 16.22 -5.73
CA GLY A 172 4.08 15.86 -6.12
C GLY A 172 4.03 14.97 -7.35
N ILE A 173 4.92 15.15 -8.33
CA ILE A 173 5.01 14.27 -9.49
C ILE A 173 5.55 12.90 -9.11
N LEU A 174 6.62 12.84 -8.31
CA LEU A 174 7.15 11.58 -7.78
C LEU A 174 6.08 10.84 -6.98
N GLY A 175 5.35 11.54 -6.12
CA GLY A 175 4.23 11.00 -5.37
C GLY A 175 3.17 10.34 -6.24
N ILE A 176 2.68 11.05 -7.26
CA ILE A 176 1.70 10.50 -8.21
C ILE A 176 2.26 9.27 -8.93
N MET A 177 3.53 9.30 -9.36
CA MET A 177 4.18 8.20 -10.09
C MET A 177 4.36 6.95 -9.20
N VAL A 178 4.91 7.12 -8.00
CA VAL A 178 5.17 6.02 -7.06
C VAL A 178 3.85 5.41 -6.59
N GLN A 179 2.87 6.24 -6.23
CA GLN A 179 1.57 5.75 -5.78
C GLN A 179 0.81 5.03 -6.90
N THR A 180 0.90 5.54 -8.13
CA THR A 180 0.40 4.83 -9.32
C THR A 180 1.06 3.47 -9.46
N ALA A 181 2.39 3.38 -9.31
CA ALA A 181 3.12 2.13 -9.44
C ALA A 181 2.74 1.12 -8.36
N LEU A 182 2.63 1.56 -7.09
CA LEU A 182 2.24 0.70 -5.96
C LEU A 182 0.82 0.16 -6.12
N LEU A 183 -0.16 1.05 -6.36
CA LEU A 183 -1.55 0.66 -6.52
C LEU A 183 -1.76 -0.25 -7.72
N THR A 184 -1.24 0.14 -8.88
CA THR A 184 -1.39 -0.63 -10.12
C THR A 184 -0.66 -1.96 -10.02
N GLY A 185 0.54 -1.97 -9.42
CA GLY A 185 1.31 -3.18 -9.19
C GLY A 185 0.56 -4.20 -8.34
N ILE A 186 -0.08 -3.78 -7.24
CA ILE A 186 -0.89 -4.67 -6.40
C ILE A 186 -2.13 -5.19 -7.15
N ILE A 187 -2.83 -4.33 -7.89
CA ILE A 187 -4.00 -4.73 -8.67
C ILE A 187 -3.61 -5.75 -9.74
N LEU A 188 -2.55 -5.48 -10.50
CA LEU A 188 -2.05 -6.38 -11.54
C LEU A 188 -1.54 -7.70 -10.94
N TYR A 189 -0.86 -7.66 -9.79
CA TYR A 189 -0.46 -8.85 -9.06
C TYR A 189 -1.68 -9.72 -8.70
N LEU A 190 -2.77 -9.13 -8.21
CA LEU A 190 -4.00 -9.88 -7.95
C LEU A 190 -4.64 -10.43 -9.22
N LEU A 191 -4.76 -9.62 -10.28
CA LEU A 191 -5.33 -10.03 -11.56
C LEU A 191 -4.53 -11.12 -12.26
N SER A 192 -3.23 -11.25 -11.99
CA SER A 192 -2.40 -12.32 -12.51
C SER A 192 -2.85 -13.71 -12.06
N ARG A 193 -3.58 -13.78 -10.94
CA ARG A 193 -3.98 -15.03 -10.29
C ARG A 193 -5.47 -15.18 -10.09
N PHE A 194 -6.19 -14.09 -9.85
CA PHE A 194 -7.58 -14.13 -9.41
C PHE A 194 -8.49 -13.26 -10.28
N ALA A 195 -9.73 -13.72 -10.44
CA ALA A 195 -10.82 -12.83 -10.78
C ALA A 195 -11.24 -12.05 -9.53
N LEU A 196 -11.20 -10.72 -9.61
CA LEU A 196 -11.56 -9.83 -8.52
C LEU A 196 -13.09 -9.69 -8.40
N PRO A 197 -13.69 -9.90 -7.22
CA PRO A 197 -15.07 -9.47 -6.96
C PRO A 197 -15.24 -7.96 -7.14
N PHE A 198 -16.41 -7.51 -7.58
CA PHE A 198 -16.75 -6.09 -7.59
C PHE A 198 -16.61 -5.49 -6.19
N GLY A 199 -16.03 -4.30 -6.09
CA GLY A 199 -15.71 -3.63 -4.82
C GLY A 199 -14.30 -3.96 -4.29
N SER A 200 -13.54 -4.82 -4.96
CA SER A 200 -12.17 -5.14 -4.52
C SER A 200 -11.25 -3.94 -4.64
N ILE A 201 -11.30 -3.22 -5.76
CA ILE A 201 -10.46 -2.04 -5.97
C ILE A 201 -10.93 -0.91 -5.06
N THR A 202 -12.25 -0.70 -4.94
CA THR A 202 -12.84 0.25 -3.99
C THR A 202 -12.37 -0.01 -2.56
N LEU A 203 -12.32 -1.27 -2.11
CA LEU A 203 -11.81 -1.61 -0.79
C LEU A 203 -10.29 -1.35 -0.67
N LEU A 204 -9.51 -1.66 -1.70
CA LEU A 204 -8.06 -1.37 -1.75
C LEU A 204 -7.80 0.12 -1.55
N VAL A 205 -8.36 0.96 -2.41
CA VAL A 205 -8.08 2.41 -2.40
C VAL A 205 -8.84 3.14 -1.30
N GLY A 206 -10.07 2.71 -0.98
CA GLY A 206 -10.89 3.35 0.04
C GLY A 206 -10.34 3.13 1.45
N LEU A 207 -9.91 1.90 1.78
CA LEU A 207 -9.27 1.63 3.06
C LEU A 207 -7.92 2.36 3.16
N ASN A 208 -7.10 2.28 2.12
CA ASN A 208 -5.81 2.98 2.07
C ASN A 208 -5.99 4.49 2.20
N GLY A 209 -6.91 5.09 1.43
CA GLY A 209 -7.21 6.51 1.46
C GLY A 209 -7.79 6.98 2.79
N ALA A 210 -8.64 6.18 3.44
CA ALA A 210 -9.14 6.50 4.78
C ALA A 210 -8.03 6.53 5.84
N LEU A 211 -7.09 5.59 5.77
CA LEU A 211 -5.94 5.56 6.66
C LEU A 211 -4.99 6.73 6.37
N LEU A 212 -4.62 6.97 5.11
CA LEU A 212 -3.73 8.07 4.71
C LEU A 212 -4.33 9.45 5.02
N GLY A 213 -5.60 9.66 4.67
CA GLY A 213 -6.30 10.92 4.93
C GLY A 213 -6.36 11.27 6.42
N SER A 214 -6.33 10.27 7.30
CA SER A 214 -6.27 10.50 8.75
C SER A 214 -4.94 11.09 9.23
N LEU A 215 -3.83 10.89 8.50
CA LEU A 215 -2.49 11.32 8.93
C LEU A 215 -2.31 12.84 8.96
N GLU A 216 -3.02 13.58 8.11
CA GLU A 216 -3.00 15.05 7.99
C GLU A 216 -4.41 15.65 7.99
N GLN A 217 -5.40 14.86 8.45
CA GLN A 217 -6.81 15.26 8.52
C GLN A 217 -7.42 15.70 7.16
N ASN A 218 -6.88 15.22 6.04
CA ASN A 218 -7.42 15.40 4.69
C ASN A 218 -8.64 14.49 4.42
N PHE A 219 -9.66 14.55 5.30
CA PHE A 219 -10.82 13.67 5.22
C PHE A 219 -11.68 13.90 3.96
N ASP A 220 -11.61 15.09 3.38
CA ASP A 220 -12.23 15.47 2.10
C ASP A 220 -11.66 14.72 0.89
N LEU A 221 -10.43 14.17 0.99
CA LEU A 221 -9.82 13.35 -0.07
C LEU A 221 -10.26 11.87 -0.01
N ILE A 222 -10.90 11.42 1.08
CA ILE A 222 -11.37 10.03 1.20
C ILE A 222 -12.44 9.69 0.14
N PRO A 223 -13.46 10.55 -0.11
CA PRO A 223 -14.39 10.35 -1.21
C PRO A 223 -13.71 10.20 -2.58
N VAL A 224 -12.62 10.92 -2.85
CA VAL A 224 -11.87 10.83 -4.11
C VAL A 224 -11.33 9.41 -4.32
N ALA A 225 -10.72 8.84 -3.28
CA ALA A 225 -10.26 7.45 -3.31
C ALA A 225 -11.41 6.47 -3.53
N ILE A 226 -12.53 6.61 -2.80
CA ILE A 226 -13.69 5.71 -2.92
C ILE A 226 -14.29 5.79 -4.33
N ILE A 227 -14.52 6.99 -4.87
CA ILE A 227 -15.07 7.19 -6.21
C ILE A 227 -14.11 6.63 -7.27
N GLY A 228 -12.82 6.91 -7.16
CA GLY A 228 -11.80 6.36 -8.07
C GLY A 228 -11.80 4.82 -8.07
N GLY A 229 -11.95 4.22 -6.88
CA GLY A 229 -12.06 2.77 -6.74
C GLY A 229 -13.32 2.18 -7.36
N LEU A 230 -14.47 2.85 -7.20
CA LEU A 230 -15.74 2.43 -7.82
C LEU A 230 -15.66 2.48 -9.34
N LEU A 231 -15.10 3.57 -9.88
CA LEU A 231 -14.86 3.71 -11.32
C LEU A 231 -13.92 2.60 -11.83
N ALA A 232 -12.86 2.28 -11.08
CA ALA A 232 -11.96 1.20 -11.43
C ALA A 232 -12.65 -0.18 -11.40
N ASP A 233 -13.48 -0.46 -10.39
CA ASP A 233 -14.28 -1.70 -10.33
C ASP A 233 -15.27 -1.79 -11.52
N LEU A 234 -15.88 -0.68 -11.95
CA LEU A 234 -16.72 -0.64 -13.15
C LEU A 234 -15.91 -0.96 -14.42
N VAL A 235 -14.70 -0.41 -14.55
CA VAL A 235 -13.78 -0.75 -15.63
C VAL A 235 -13.42 -2.24 -15.61
N MET A 236 -13.21 -2.83 -14.43
CA MET A 236 -12.96 -4.28 -14.30
C MET A 236 -14.15 -5.12 -14.78
N VAL A 237 -15.37 -4.72 -14.46
CA VAL A 237 -16.59 -5.42 -14.90
C VAL A 237 -16.79 -5.32 -16.42
N TRP A 238 -16.52 -4.15 -17.00
CA TRP A 238 -16.69 -3.87 -18.42
C TRP A 238 -15.61 -4.52 -19.28
N LEU A 239 -14.33 -4.25 -18.98
CA LEU A 239 -13.20 -4.76 -19.76
C LEU A 239 -12.86 -6.21 -19.44
N ARG A 240 -13.20 -6.70 -18.24
CA ARG A 240 -12.78 -8.03 -17.70
C ARG A 240 -11.30 -8.31 -17.98
N PRO A 241 -10.39 -7.44 -17.54
CA PRO A 241 -8.97 -7.59 -17.80
C PRO A 241 -8.41 -8.82 -17.10
N GLY A 242 -7.45 -9.47 -17.74
CA GLY A 242 -6.77 -10.63 -17.18
C GLY A 242 -5.72 -11.20 -18.13
N PRO A 243 -4.98 -12.25 -17.71
CA PRO A 243 -3.90 -12.84 -18.51
C PRO A 243 -4.35 -13.35 -19.88
N GLN A 244 -5.62 -13.78 -19.99
CA GLN A 244 -6.20 -14.26 -21.25
C GLN A 244 -6.71 -13.13 -22.16
N ARG A 245 -6.84 -11.90 -21.64
CA ARG A 245 -7.33 -10.71 -22.38
C ARG A 245 -6.32 -9.58 -22.26
N VAL A 246 -5.13 -9.80 -22.81
CA VAL A 246 -3.96 -8.91 -22.66
C VAL A 246 -4.23 -7.47 -23.09
N VAL A 247 -4.96 -7.26 -24.20
CA VAL A 247 -5.32 -5.92 -24.65
C VAL A 247 -6.22 -5.22 -23.63
N ALA A 248 -7.23 -5.91 -23.11
CA ALA A 248 -8.11 -5.36 -22.07
C ALA A 248 -7.35 -5.08 -20.77
N LEU A 249 -6.38 -5.93 -20.40
CA LEU A 249 -5.48 -5.71 -19.27
C LEU A 249 -4.65 -4.43 -19.45
N ARG A 250 -4.02 -4.24 -20.61
CA ARG A 250 -3.20 -3.05 -20.91
C ARG A 250 -4.03 -1.78 -20.95
N VAL A 251 -5.21 -1.82 -21.59
CA VAL A 251 -6.14 -0.69 -21.62
C VAL A 251 -6.62 -0.35 -20.21
N GLY A 252 -7.00 -1.34 -19.41
CA GLY A 252 -7.39 -1.12 -18.01
C GLY A 252 -6.24 -0.55 -17.16
N ALA A 253 -5.02 -1.06 -17.37
CA ALA A 253 -3.81 -0.58 -16.69
C ALA A 253 -3.40 0.84 -17.11
N PHE A 254 -3.84 1.31 -18.29
CA PHE A 254 -3.69 2.71 -18.69
C PHE A 254 -4.81 3.59 -18.11
N LEU A 255 -6.06 3.20 -18.33
CA LEU A 255 -7.24 4.00 -17.99
C LEU A 255 -7.43 4.16 -16.48
N GLY A 256 -7.09 3.14 -15.68
CA GLY A 256 -7.21 3.19 -14.22
C GLY A 256 -6.39 4.34 -13.61
N PRO A 257 -5.05 4.33 -13.77
CA PRO A 257 -4.19 5.41 -13.30
C PRO A 257 -4.54 6.78 -13.87
N VAL A 258 -4.83 6.87 -15.17
CA VAL A 258 -5.27 8.12 -15.81
C VAL A 258 -6.52 8.67 -15.11
N GLY A 259 -7.53 7.82 -14.89
CA GLY A 259 -8.77 8.19 -14.24
C GLY A 259 -8.56 8.64 -12.80
N VAL A 260 -7.75 7.92 -12.02
CA VAL A 260 -7.47 8.25 -10.61
C VAL A 260 -6.68 9.56 -10.50
N SER A 261 -5.62 9.74 -11.28
CA SER A 261 -4.84 10.98 -11.28
C SER A 261 -5.66 12.18 -11.77
N ALA A 262 -6.47 12.01 -12.81
CA ALA A 262 -7.36 13.05 -13.31
C ALA A 262 -8.43 13.43 -12.28
N LEU A 263 -9.04 12.44 -11.61
CA LEU A 263 -10.05 12.67 -10.57
C LEU A 263 -9.45 13.42 -9.38
N TYR A 264 -8.26 13.04 -8.93
CA TYR A 264 -7.54 13.72 -7.84
C TYR A 264 -7.22 15.18 -8.19
N LEU A 265 -6.60 15.43 -9.35
CA LEU A 265 -6.25 16.79 -9.77
C LEU A 265 -7.50 17.64 -10.01
N LEU A 266 -8.54 17.08 -10.63
CA LEU A 266 -9.81 17.78 -10.80
C LEU A 266 -10.43 18.16 -9.46
N PHE A 267 -10.45 17.24 -8.49
CA PHE A 267 -10.96 17.52 -7.15
C PHE A 267 -10.21 18.67 -6.50
N LEU A 268 -8.86 18.62 -6.51
CA LEU A 268 -8.04 19.70 -5.96
C LEU A 268 -8.31 21.03 -6.64
N ALA A 269 -8.43 21.07 -7.96
CA ALA A 269 -8.71 22.29 -8.70
C ALA A 269 -10.04 22.94 -8.31
N LEU A 270 -11.06 22.11 -8.06
CA LEU A 270 -12.39 22.56 -7.70
C LEU A 270 -12.51 22.99 -6.23
N THR A 271 -11.64 22.50 -5.35
CA THR A 271 -11.80 22.64 -3.89
C THR A 271 -10.68 23.43 -3.21
N ARG A 272 -9.43 23.24 -3.64
CA ARG A 272 -8.23 23.80 -3.02
C ARG A 272 -7.46 24.74 -3.96
N GLY A 273 -7.72 24.69 -5.26
CA GLY A 273 -6.89 25.30 -6.29
C GLY A 273 -5.63 24.48 -6.56
N ILE A 274 -4.98 24.73 -7.70
CA ILE A 274 -3.71 24.11 -8.05
C ILE A 274 -2.77 25.17 -8.65
N ASP A 275 -1.53 25.20 -8.16
CA ASP A 275 -0.48 26.11 -8.62
C ASP A 275 0.38 25.55 -9.76
N TRP A 276 0.12 24.32 -10.16
CA TRP A 276 0.84 23.69 -11.25
C TRP A 276 0.38 24.21 -12.62
N PRO A 277 1.32 24.42 -13.56
CA PRO A 277 0.95 24.73 -14.93
C PRO A 277 0.23 23.54 -15.58
N ILE A 278 -0.61 23.83 -16.57
CA ILE A 278 -1.41 22.80 -17.27
C ILE A 278 -0.54 21.71 -17.92
N THR A 279 0.69 22.04 -18.32
CA THR A 279 1.65 21.08 -18.86
C THR A 279 2.06 20.03 -17.84
N LEU A 280 2.20 20.42 -16.57
CA LEU A 280 2.56 19.51 -15.48
C LEU A 280 1.38 18.61 -15.10
N TRP A 281 0.16 19.15 -15.09
CA TRP A 281 -1.06 18.37 -14.91
C TRP A 281 -1.24 17.27 -15.96
N LEU A 282 -1.25 17.66 -17.24
CA LEU A 282 -1.46 16.73 -18.34
C LEU A 282 -0.33 15.70 -18.42
N GLY A 283 0.90 16.15 -18.16
CA GLY A 283 2.08 15.28 -18.05
C GLY A 283 1.92 14.23 -16.95
N ALA A 284 1.53 14.63 -15.73
CA ALA A 284 1.32 13.72 -14.61
C ALA A 284 0.29 12.62 -14.94
N ILE A 285 -0.86 13.02 -15.51
CA ILE A 285 -1.94 12.10 -15.90
C ILE A 285 -1.45 11.09 -16.95
N ALA A 286 -0.77 11.58 -17.99
CA ALA A 286 -0.26 10.72 -19.07
C ALA A 286 0.82 9.75 -18.58
N VAL A 287 1.73 10.22 -17.72
CA VAL A 287 2.79 9.39 -17.12
C VAL A 287 2.20 8.30 -16.22
N SER A 288 1.17 8.59 -15.44
CA SER A 288 0.47 7.57 -14.64
C SER A 288 -0.06 6.42 -15.50
N GLY A 289 -0.70 6.75 -16.63
CA GLY A 289 -1.16 5.73 -17.59
C GLY A 289 0.00 4.92 -18.19
N ALA A 290 1.10 5.58 -18.56
CA ALA A 290 2.29 4.92 -19.09
C ALA A 290 2.91 3.95 -18.08
N ILE A 291 3.04 4.34 -16.81
CA ILE A 291 3.52 3.47 -15.72
C ILE A 291 2.66 2.22 -15.61
N GLY A 292 1.34 2.36 -15.60
CA GLY A 292 0.44 1.21 -15.51
C GLY A 292 0.58 0.25 -16.69
N VAL A 293 0.73 0.77 -17.91
CA VAL A 293 1.03 -0.05 -19.10
C VAL A 293 2.36 -0.77 -18.96
N LEU A 294 3.43 -0.10 -18.51
CA LEU A 294 4.74 -0.72 -18.31
C LEU A 294 4.66 -1.87 -17.30
N LEU A 295 3.99 -1.67 -16.17
CA LEU A 295 3.79 -2.72 -15.16
C LEU A 295 2.98 -3.91 -15.68
N SER A 296 2.07 -3.69 -16.62
CA SER A 296 1.30 -4.79 -17.22
C SER A 296 2.17 -5.79 -18.00
N TYR A 297 3.32 -5.36 -18.55
CA TYR A 297 4.28 -6.24 -19.23
C TYR A 297 5.04 -7.16 -18.26
N LEU A 298 5.17 -6.76 -16.98
CA LEU A 298 5.72 -7.64 -15.94
C LEU A 298 4.70 -8.71 -15.51
N THR A 299 3.41 -8.45 -15.73
CA THR A 299 2.32 -9.35 -15.34
C THR A 299 2.02 -10.37 -16.42
N VAL A 300 2.02 -9.94 -17.68
CA VAL A 300 1.84 -10.80 -18.84
C VAL A 300 2.96 -10.55 -19.84
N HIS A 301 3.87 -11.52 -19.91
CA HIS A 301 5.00 -11.46 -20.84
C HIS A 301 4.53 -11.56 -22.30
N PRO A 302 5.24 -10.89 -23.24
CA PRO A 302 5.07 -11.16 -24.66
C PRO A 302 5.27 -12.65 -24.97
N PRO A 303 4.55 -13.22 -25.96
CA PRO A 303 4.81 -14.58 -26.41
C PRO A 303 6.26 -14.70 -26.87
N LEU A 304 6.96 -15.73 -26.38
CA LEU A 304 8.29 -16.08 -26.90
C LEU A 304 8.14 -16.55 -28.35
N PRO A 305 9.10 -16.22 -29.24
CA PRO A 305 9.14 -16.84 -30.56
C PRO A 305 9.14 -18.37 -30.41
N ALA A 306 8.36 -19.06 -31.23
CA ALA A 306 8.48 -20.51 -31.30
C ALA A 306 9.93 -20.82 -31.70
N LEU A 307 10.62 -21.66 -30.93
CA LEU A 307 11.89 -22.21 -31.39
C LEU A 307 11.55 -23.04 -32.62
N ASP A 308 12.08 -22.65 -33.78
CA ASP A 308 12.09 -23.52 -34.95
C ASP A 308 12.85 -24.77 -34.54
N VAL A 309 12.12 -25.84 -34.25
CA VAL A 309 12.68 -27.18 -34.16
C VAL A 309 12.96 -27.59 -35.60
N ALA A 310 14.02 -27.02 -36.17
CA ALA A 310 14.57 -27.48 -37.43
C ALA A 310 15.05 -28.92 -37.22
N GLY A 311 14.49 -29.82 -38.05
CA GLY A 311 14.77 -31.25 -38.05
C GLY A 311 16.12 -31.64 -38.64
#